data_AF-A0A8J7PDL6-F1
#
_entry.id   AF-A0A8J7PDL6-F1
#
_cell.length_a   1.000
_cell.length_b   1.000
_cell.length_c   1.000
_cell.angle_alpha   90.00
_cell.angle_beta   90.00
_cell.angle_gamma   90.00
#
_symmetry.space_group_name_H-M   'P 1'
#
loop_
_entity.id
_entity.type
_entity.pdbx_description
1 polymer ?
#
loop_
_entity_poly.entity_id
_entity_poly.type
_entity_poly.pdbx_seq_one_letter_code
_entity_poly.pdbx_strand_id
1 'polypeptide(L)'
;MRIVYAGEAGTPHTDSYLRFLDGFGSVTFIDVDLLPRAVLDDVNLLVVDAGWQHEAPPGLSLERLAAPTVLVGTFGAKVGDSLHLKLGRNYGCMCLGGDAIVWNAAHPVFSGLAGCLAEKAPPANFRAYSSILDVPDAVSTLRVLRDPIGKPGYVTAGFGFLDSPECEILAGGFNEKTQEHFAIARQGRFLQWGFAGSPDDYTDEGRMLLANCLRYIRRFGGDPVREFRTTSPRAILMMLIAMEGWRGIGLPREFSDAMQMEFLQNLFVGEIPEAMFGERAQRVAWFRANEPFLRNEGDGWFVDREAQQLGLGNHTIAMLDACLSRPDGAASSLWLRYTGRSLDDVDRERVWLAEHYRYLYFTDWGGYRWASTLDPPQPLLPRAAPRVPEPKAILTAARYENRINAILLLDIPTGFHAYAPGATDGLPLSLKIGEGFELIEDLQISQPSEEHIQGAAVIRFSARGNLDVLHASLRVQLCDSLACLPPQILTLRCALTTA
;
A
#
# COMPACT_ATOMS: atom_id res chain seq x y z
N MET A 1 25.88 -26.23 -5.25
CA MET A 1 24.64 -25.47 -4.99
C MET A 1 23.86 -25.44 -6.29
N ARG A 2 22.57 -25.76 -6.27
CA ARG A 2 21.69 -25.62 -7.43
C ARG A 2 20.99 -24.26 -7.36
N ILE A 3 21.26 -23.42 -8.34
CA ILE A 3 20.71 -22.07 -8.47
C ILE A 3 19.78 -22.07 -9.68
N VAL A 4 18.62 -21.45 -9.54
CA VAL A 4 17.77 -21.11 -10.68
C VAL A 4 17.79 -19.61 -10.84
N TYR A 5 18.09 -19.14 -12.05
CA TYR A 5 17.92 -17.74 -12.44
C TYR A 5 16.72 -17.67 -13.39
N ALA A 6 15.67 -16.98 -12.95
CA ALA A 6 14.49 -16.69 -13.74
C ALA A 6 14.61 -15.26 -14.29
N GLY A 7 14.81 -15.13 -15.60
CA GLY A 7 15.11 -13.86 -16.27
C GLY A 7 14.62 -13.80 -17.71
N GLU A 8 14.85 -12.67 -18.38
CA GLU A 8 14.51 -12.45 -19.79
C GLU A 8 15.54 -13.11 -20.72
N ALA A 9 15.11 -14.02 -21.60
CA ALA A 9 16.03 -14.74 -22.47
C ALA A 9 16.78 -13.81 -23.45
N GLY A 10 18.06 -14.08 -23.67
CA GLY A 10 18.85 -13.44 -24.74
C GLY A 10 19.22 -11.97 -24.50
N THR A 11 19.15 -11.48 -23.26
CA THR A 11 19.56 -10.11 -22.92
C THR A 11 20.98 -10.08 -22.32
N PRO A 12 21.77 -9.01 -22.57
CA PRO A 12 23.08 -8.83 -21.92
C PRO A 12 22.98 -8.81 -20.38
N HIS A 13 21.83 -8.38 -19.86
CA HIS A 13 21.53 -8.33 -18.43
C HIS A 13 21.46 -9.74 -17.84
N THR A 14 20.68 -10.62 -18.47
CA THR A 14 20.60 -12.05 -18.13
C THR A 14 21.96 -12.73 -18.22
N ASP A 15 22.70 -12.48 -19.30
CA ASP A 15 24.02 -13.08 -19.49
C ASP A 15 25.01 -12.68 -18.38
N SER A 16 24.94 -11.42 -17.90
CA SER A 16 25.76 -10.95 -16.79
C SER A 16 25.40 -11.66 -15.47
N TYR A 17 24.12 -11.81 -15.16
CA TYR A 17 23.68 -12.57 -13.99
C TYR A 17 24.07 -14.04 -14.06
N LEU A 18 23.90 -14.70 -15.21
CA LEU A 18 24.29 -16.10 -15.39
C LEU A 18 25.80 -16.30 -15.16
N ARG A 19 26.65 -15.44 -15.75
CA ARG A 19 28.11 -15.47 -15.50
C ARG A 19 28.45 -15.26 -14.03
N PHE A 20 27.82 -14.30 -13.38
CA PHE A 20 28.07 -14.01 -11.97
C PHE A 20 27.66 -15.19 -11.07
N LEU A 21 26.49 -15.78 -11.31
CA LEU A 21 25.94 -16.88 -10.51
C LEU A 21 26.69 -18.21 -10.70
N ASP A 22 27.31 -18.43 -11.86
CA ASP A 22 28.12 -19.62 -12.15
C ASP A 22 29.29 -19.78 -11.14
N GLY A 23 29.80 -18.67 -10.60
CA GLY A 23 30.81 -18.65 -9.54
C GLY A 23 30.35 -19.22 -8.18
N PHE A 24 29.06 -19.51 -8.01
CA PHE A 24 28.49 -19.99 -6.73
C PHE A 24 27.97 -21.43 -6.79
N GLY A 25 27.74 -21.98 -7.98
CA GLY A 25 27.19 -23.32 -8.16
C GLY A 25 26.63 -23.56 -9.56
N SER A 26 25.95 -24.69 -9.73
CA SER A 26 25.28 -25.02 -10.99
C SER A 26 24.06 -24.11 -11.16
N VAL A 27 24.06 -23.32 -12.24
CA VAL A 27 22.98 -22.40 -12.58
C VAL A 27 22.11 -22.99 -13.68
N THR A 28 20.80 -22.98 -13.48
CA THR A 28 19.81 -23.25 -14.52
C THR A 28 19.09 -21.95 -14.86
N PHE A 29 19.11 -21.57 -16.14
CA PHE A 29 18.29 -20.49 -16.65
C PHE A 29 16.86 -20.99 -16.88
N ILE A 30 15.87 -20.17 -16.49
CA ILE A 30 14.50 -20.30 -16.97
C ILE A 30 14.00 -18.93 -17.44
N ASP A 31 13.18 -18.94 -18.48
CA ASP A 31 12.43 -17.74 -18.84
C ASP A 31 11.47 -17.39 -17.71
N VAL A 32 11.46 -16.13 -17.29
CA VAL A 32 10.67 -15.67 -16.16
C VAL A 32 9.17 -15.90 -16.35
N ASP A 33 8.66 -15.87 -17.58
CA ASP A 33 7.23 -16.10 -17.85
C ASP A 33 6.83 -17.57 -17.66
N LEU A 34 7.81 -18.48 -17.66
CA LEU A 34 7.61 -19.91 -17.38
C LEU A 34 7.74 -20.25 -15.90
N LEU A 35 8.16 -19.31 -15.05
CA LEU A 35 8.34 -19.50 -13.61
C LEU A 35 7.11 -20.12 -12.90
N PRO A 36 5.85 -19.74 -13.19
CA PRO A 36 4.68 -20.34 -12.54
C PRO A 36 4.53 -21.85 -12.79
N ARG A 37 5.14 -22.38 -13.86
CA ARG A 37 5.07 -23.78 -14.30
C ARG A 37 6.41 -24.52 -14.15
N ALA A 38 7.45 -23.84 -13.68
CA ALA A 38 8.78 -24.41 -13.56
C ALA A 38 8.84 -25.48 -12.44
N VAL A 39 9.64 -26.52 -12.66
CA VAL A 39 9.96 -27.53 -11.66
C VAL A 39 11.14 -27.02 -10.82
N LEU A 40 10.86 -26.63 -9.58
CA LEU A 40 11.80 -26.00 -8.65
C LEU A 40 12.23 -26.92 -7.49
N ASP A 41 12.10 -28.23 -7.68
CA ASP A 41 12.55 -29.23 -6.70
C ASP A 41 14.06 -29.11 -6.44
N ASP A 42 14.49 -29.26 -5.19
CA ASP A 42 15.90 -29.21 -4.76
C ASP A 42 16.67 -27.91 -5.11
N VAL A 43 15.96 -26.82 -5.42
CA VAL A 43 16.58 -25.51 -5.65
C VAL A 43 17.07 -24.92 -4.33
N ASN A 44 18.36 -24.57 -4.27
CA ASN A 44 18.95 -23.97 -3.06
C ASN A 44 18.82 -22.45 -3.01
N LEU A 45 18.68 -21.82 -4.18
CA LEU A 45 18.54 -20.38 -4.35
C LEU A 45 17.84 -20.10 -5.67
N LEU A 46 16.80 -19.28 -5.61
CA LEU A 46 16.12 -18.72 -6.77
C LEU A 46 16.45 -17.23 -6.86
N VAL A 47 16.82 -16.76 -8.05
CA VAL A 47 16.95 -15.33 -8.35
C VAL A 47 15.90 -15.01 -9.41
N VAL A 48 15.02 -14.05 -9.10
CA VAL A 48 13.89 -13.64 -9.93
C VAL A 48 14.10 -12.20 -10.37
N ASP A 49 14.20 -12.02 -11.68
CA ASP A 49 14.64 -10.78 -12.30
C ASP A 49 13.98 -10.58 -13.68
N ALA A 50 13.78 -9.33 -14.07
CA ALA A 50 13.31 -8.94 -15.41
C ALA A 50 13.41 -7.42 -15.56
N GLY A 51 13.10 -6.92 -16.75
CA GLY A 51 12.97 -5.49 -17.01
C GLY A 51 11.91 -4.83 -16.12
N TRP A 52 12.14 -3.57 -15.75
CA TRP A 52 11.22 -2.80 -14.89
C TRP A 52 9.81 -2.60 -15.47
N GLN A 53 9.67 -2.74 -16.79
CA GLN A 53 8.38 -2.71 -17.50
C GLN A 53 7.68 -4.07 -17.53
N HIS A 54 8.41 -5.17 -17.29
CA HIS A 54 7.84 -6.52 -17.26
C HIS A 54 6.89 -6.67 -16.07
N GLU A 55 5.78 -7.37 -16.27
CA GLU A 55 4.80 -7.63 -15.22
C GLU A 55 5.01 -9.01 -14.59
N ALA A 56 4.71 -9.14 -13.30
CA ALA A 56 4.85 -10.42 -12.62
C ALA A 56 3.91 -11.46 -13.26
N PRO A 57 4.39 -12.64 -13.64
CA PRO A 57 3.57 -13.62 -14.32
C PRO A 57 2.44 -14.10 -13.39
N PRO A 58 1.22 -14.33 -13.92
CA PRO A 58 0.11 -14.80 -13.12
C PRO A 58 0.35 -16.22 -12.61
N GLY A 59 -0.21 -16.54 -11.43
CA GLY A 59 -0.14 -17.89 -10.85
C GLY A 59 1.13 -18.19 -10.03
N LEU A 60 1.94 -17.17 -9.72
CA LEU A 60 2.95 -17.28 -8.67
C LEU A 60 2.29 -17.48 -7.31
N SER A 61 2.91 -18.30 -6.46
CA SER A 61 2.46 -18.55 -5.08
C SER A 61 3.66 -18.77 -4.16
N LEU A 62 3.46 -18.68 -2.85
CA LEU A 62 4.51 -18.93 -1.86
C LEU A 62 4.99 -20.39 -1.89
N GLU A 63 4.08 -21.33 -2.13
CA GLU A 63 4.38 -22.77 -2.24
C GLU A 63 5.24 -23.05 -3.48
N ARG A 64 4.96 -22.35 -4.59
CA ARG A 64 5.78 -22.46 -5.80
C ARG A 64 7.18 -21.92 -5.55
N LEU A 65 7.29 -20.78 -4.86
CA LEU A 65 8.56 -20.14 -4.54
C LEU A 65 9.07 -20.56 -3.15
N ALA A 66 9.14 -21.87 -2.92
CA ALA A 66 9.55 -22.43 -1.62
C ALA A 66 11.04 -22.27 -1.31
N ALA A 67 11.89 -22.09 -2.34
CA ALA A 67 13.32 -21.87 -2.15
C ALA A 67 13.62 -20.45 -1.61
N PRO A 68 14.76 -20.23 -0.94
CA PRO A 68 15.29 -18.88 -0.71
C PRO A 68 15.30 -18.10 -2.02
N THR A 69 14.65 -16.94 -2.04
CA THR A 69 14.37 -16.21 -3.27
C THR A 69 14.88 -14.77 -3.18
N VAL A 70 15.65 -14.36 -4.17
CA VAL A 70 16.10 -12.97 -4.34
C VAL A 70 15.24 -12.30 -5.42
N LEU A 71 14.60 -11.21 -5.04
CA LEU A 71 13.73 -10.39 -5.88
C LEU A 71 14.54 -9.17 -6.35
N VAL A 72 14.83 -9.09 -7.64
CA VAL A 72 15.76 -8.09 -8.20
C VAL A 72 14.99 -6.88 -8.76
N GLY A 73 15.41 -5.69 -8.34
CA GLY A 73 14.96 -4.41 -8.84
C GLY A 73 13.43 -4.20 -8.75
N THR A 74 12.92 -3.38 -9.65
CA THR A 74 11.49 -3.06 -9.75
C THR A 74 10.65 -4.29 -10.08
N PHE A 75 11.15 -5.20 -10.92
CA PHE A 75 10.41 -6.42 -11.26
C PHE A 75 10.21 -7.32 -10.04
N GLY A 76 11.26 -7.51 -9.24
CA GLY A 76 11.19 -8.21 -7.97
C GLY A 76 10.12 -7.64 -7.04
N ALA A 77 9.97 -6.31 -6.99
CA ALA A 77 8.92 -5.66 -6.21
C ALA A 77 7.49 -5.95 -6.73
N LYS A 78 7.31 -6.13 -8.04
CA LYS A 78 6.02 -6.55 -8.62
C LYS A 78 5.71 -8.02 -8.27
N VAL A 79 6.72 -8.87 -8.23
CA VAL A 79 6.58 -10.25 -7.72
C VAL A 79 6.24 -10.24 -6.23
N GLY A 80 6.86 -9.36 -5.44
CA GLY A 80 6.49 -9.16 -4.04
C GLY A 80 5.03 -8.74 -3.88
N ASP A 81 4.53 -7.85 -4.75
CA ASP A 81 3.12 -7.46 -4.76
C ASP A 81 2.17 -8.62 -5.09
N SER A 82 2.49 -9.45 -6.08
CA SER A 82 1.64 -10.59 -6.47
C SER A 82 1.54 -11.65 -5.37
N LEU A 83 2.54 -11.70 -4.49
CA LEU A 83 2.61 -12.57 -3.32
C LEU A 83 2.17 -11.88 -2.01
N HIS A 84 1.71 -10.63 -2.09
CA HIS A 84 1.33 -9.79 -0.94
C HIS A 84 2.43 -9.64 0.12
N LEU A 85 3.69 -9.74 -0.29
CA LEU A 85 4.84 -9.47 0.57
C LEU A 85 4.85 -7.99 0.98
N LYS A 86 5.51 -7.70 2.09
CA LYS A 86 5.85 -6.33 2.47
C LYS A 86 6.94 -5.76 1.56
N LEU A 87 7.74 -6.63 0.93
CA LEU A 87 8.76 -6.33 -0.09
C LEU A 87 8.15 -6.00 -1.47
N GLY A 88 7.18 -5.08 -1.56
CA GLY A 88 6.38 -4.88 -2.78
C GLY A 88 6.09 -3.42 -3.15
N ARG A 89 5.78 -3.17 -4.44
CA ARG A 89 5.64 -1.85 -5.09
C ARG A 89 4.75 -0.85 -4.35
N ASN A 90 3.60 -1.27 -3.81
CA ASN A 90 2.56 -0.35 -3.31
C ASN A 90 2.96 0.56 -2.13
N TYR A 91 4.16 0.41 -1.55
CA TYR A 91 4.72 1.35 -0.56
C TYR A 91 6.21 1.60 -0.80
N GLY A 92 6.63 1.58 -2.05
CA GLY A 92 7.98 1.92 -2.44
C GLY A 92 8.04 2.90 -3.58
N CYS A 93 9.24 3.14 -4.08
CA CYS A 93 9.45 4.07 -5.16
C CYS A 93 10.60 3.61 -6.06
N MET A 94 10.39 3.81 -7.36
CA MET A 94 11.41 3.65 -8.39
C MET A 94 12.32 4.89 -8.43
N CYS A 95 13.08 5.12 -7.37
CA CYS A 95 13.98 6.28 -7.23
C CYS A 95 15.32 5.93 -6.58
N LEU A 96 15.65 4.64 -6.46
CA LEU A 96 16.92 4.22 -5.87
C LEU A 96 18.07 4.61 -6.81
N GLY A 97 19.04 5.33 -6.26
CA GLY A 97 20.32 5.63 -6.90
C GLY A 97 21.33 4.47 -6.81
N GLY A 98 22.60 4.78 -7.03
CA GLY A 98 23.67 3.78 -7.09
C GLY A 98 24.33 3.42 -5.76
N ASP A 99 23.82 3.91 -4.64
CA ASP A 99 24.42 3.78 -3.31
C ASP A 99 23.48 3.11 -2.31
N ALA A 100 24.01 2.16 -1.54
CA ALA A 100 23.35 1.61 -0.35
C ALA A 100 23.68 2.48 0.87
N ILE A 101 22.70 2.76 1.71
CA ILE A 101 22.94 3.35 3.05
C ILE A 101 23.21 2.22 4.03
N VAL A 102 24.30 2.31 4.79
CA VAL A 102 24.78 1.25 5.68
C VAL A 102 24.62 1.67 7.14
N TRP A 103 23.57 1.17 7.79
CA TRP A 103 23.32 1.44 9.22
C TRP A 103 24.12 0.55 10.17
N ASN A 104 24.41 -0.68 9.74
CA ASN A 104 25.13 -1.66 10.54
C ASN A 104 26.20 -2.37 9.71
N ALA A 105 27.40 -1.81 9.68
CA ALA A 105 28.54 -2.39 8.98
C ALA A 105 29.01 -3.74 9.56
N ALA A 106 28.60 -4.10 10.77
CA ALA A 106 28.91 -5.40 11.37
C ALA A 106 27.96 -6.52 10.89
N HIS A 107 26.88 -6.18 10.18
CA HIS A 107 25.96 -7.19 9.65
C HIS A 107 26.69 -8.10 8.64
N PRO A 108 26.46 -9.44 8.64
CA PRO A 108 27.18 -10.39 7.78
C PRO A 108 27.20 -10.06 6.28
N VAL A 109 26.19 -9.34 5.77
CA VAL A 109 26.19 -8.91 4.35
C VAL A 109 27.28 -7.90 4.01
N PHE A 110 27.79 -7.17 5.00
CA PHE A 110 28.89 -6.20 4.87
C PHE A 110 30.25 -6.79 5.25
N SER A 111 30.35 -8.10 5.44
CA SER A 111 31.63 -8.77 5.71
C SER A 111 32.64 -8.47 4.59
N GLY A 112 33.77 -7.86 4.97
CA GLY A 112 34.83 -7.42 4.04
C GLY A 112 34.59 -6.07 3.36
N LEU A 113 33.48 -5.37 3.66
CA LEU A 113 33.11 -4.10 3.00
C LEU A 113 33.28 -2.87 3.90
N ALA A 114 33.58 -3.03 5.20
CA ALA A 114 33.66 -1.92 6.15
C ALA A 114 34.70 -0.85 5.75
N GLY A 115 35.81 -1.24 5.13
CA GLY A 115 36.84 -0.32 4.64
C GLY A 115 36.48 0.43 3.35
N CYS A 116 35.35 0.08 2.71
CA CYS A 116 34.90 0.66 1.44
C CYS A 116 33.75 1.67 1.64
N LEU A 117 33.36 1.93 2.89
CA LEU A 117 32.26 2.85 3.20
C LEU A 117 32.72 4.30 3.06
N ALA A 118 31.82 5.14 2.58
CA ALA A 118 32.02 6.58 2.45
C ALA A 118 30.85 7.34 3.08
N GLU A 119 31.17 8.42 3.79
CA GLU A 119 30.18 9.35 4.32
C GLU A 119 29.69 10.30 3.21
N LYS A 120 28.37 10.46 3.11
CA LYS A 120 27.73 11.38 2.16
C LYS A 120 26.68 12.22 2.87
N ALA A 121 26.53 13.47 2.45
CA ALA A 121 25.35 14.24 2.83
C ALA A 121 24.09 13.52 2.32
N PRO A 122 23.02 13.40 3.13
CA PRO A 122 21.78 12.79 2.66
C PRO A 122 21.17 13.59 1.50
N PRO A 123 20.35 12.95 0.66
CA PRO A 123 19.53 13.65 -0.33
C PRO A 123 18.75 14.81 0.30
N ALA A 124 18.65 15.94 -0.40
CA ALA A 124 17.97 17.13 0.12
C ALA A 124 16.51 16.86 0.54
N ASN A 125 15.82 15.98 -0.18
CA ASN A 125 14.46 15.54 0.12
C ASN A 125 14.31 14.84 1.47
N PHE A 126 15.37 14.24 2.05
CA PHE A 126 15.27 13.65 3.39
C PHE A 126 14.89 14.71 4.42
N ARG A 127 15.43 15.93 4.27
CA ARG A 127 15.15 17.05 5.19
C ARG A 127 13.69 17.51 5.14
N ALA A 128 12.92 17.18 4.11
CA ALA A 128 11.48 17.46 4.05
C ALA A 128 10.68 16.71 5.14
N TYR A 129 11.26 15.67 5.74
CA TYR A 129 10.63 14.86 6.79
C TYR A 129 11.22 15.13 8.18
N SER A 130 12.05 16.17 8.34
CA SER A 130 12.70 16.54 9.61
C SER A 130 11.73 16.87 10.75
N SER A 131 10.46 17.13 10.44
CA SER A 131 9.40 17.32 11.46
C SER A 131 8.99 16.03 12.19
N ILE A 132 9.31 14.87 11.62
CA ILE A 132 8.93 13.55 12.15
C ILE A 132 10.08 12.54 12.21
N LEU A 133 11.20 12.81 11.55
CA LEU A 133 12.40 11.98 11.54
C LEU A 133 13.62 12.82 11.92
N ASP A 134 14.53 12.21 12.68
CA ASP A 134 15.86 12.77 12.88
C ASP A 134 16.72 12.47 11.65
N VAL A 135 17.09 13.50 10.89
CA VAL A 135 17.84 13.36 9.64
C VAL A 135 19.30 13.72 9.89
N PRO A 136 20.25 12.76 9.84
CA PRO A 136 21.64 13.02 10.14
C PRO A 136 22.28 13.88 9.06
N ASP A 137 23.31 14.64 9.40
CA ASP A 137 24.03 15.47 8.42
C ASP A 137 24.88 14.65 7.43
N ALA A 138 25.22 13.41 7.80
CA ALA A 138 25.90 12.46 6.95
C ALA A 138 25.32 11.04 7.13
N VAL A 139 25.37 10.25 6.07
CA VAL A 139 25.03 8.83 6.06
C VAL A 139 26.21 8.03 5.51
N SER A 140 26.52 6.92 6.18
CA SER A 140 27.48 5.93 5.68
C SER A 140 26.90 5.21 4.47
N THR A 141 27.66 5.16 3.38
CA THR A 141 27.22 4.59 2.11
C THR A 141 28.22 3.62 1.51
N LEU A 142 27.71 2.64 0.76
CA LEU A 142 28.49 1.79 -0.12
C LEU A 142 28.05 2.01 -1.58
N ARG A 143 28.98 2.34 -2.46
CA ARG A 143 28.73 2.47 -3.90
C ARG A 143 28.52 1.09 -4.51
N VAL A 144 27.32 0.85 -5.05
CA VAL A 144 26.94 -0.41 -5.69
C VAL A 144 27.07 -0.32 -7.20
N LEU A 145 26.56 0.74 -7.81
CA LEU A 145 26.64 0.97 -9.27
C LEU A 145 27.90 1.76 -9.62
N ARG A 146 28.57 1.45 -10.73
CA ARG A 146 29.68 2.27 -11.24
C ARG A 146 29.17 3.61 -11.77
N ASP A 147 28.20 3.53 -12.66
CA ASP A 147 27.60 4.67 -13.34
C ASP A 147 26.08 4.72 -13.08
N PRO A 148 25.45 5.90 -13.16
CA PRO A 148 24.01 5.99 -13.22
C PRO A 148 23.48 5.18 -14.40
N ILE A 149 22.61 4.22 -14.11
CA ILE A 149 21.91 3.46 -15.12
C ILE A 149 20.61 4.20 -15.46
N GLY A 150 20.26 4.30 -16.74
CA GLY A 150 19.03 4.97 -17.21
C GLY A 150 17.73 4.26 -16.82
N LYS A 151 17.77 3.38 -15.81
CA LYS A 151 16.65 2.58 -15.30
C LYS A 151 16.57 2.80 -13.79
N PRO A 152 15.41 3.15 -13.23
CA PRO A 152 15.32 3.41 -11.81
C PRO A 152 15.43 2.10 -11.01
N GLY A 153 16.28 2.09 -9.98
CA GLY A 153 16.21 1.06 -8.95
C GLY A 153 15.01 1.27 -8.02
N TYR A 154 14.79 0.34 -7.12
CA TYR A 154 13.61 0.29 -6.27
C TYR A 154 13.95 0.32 -4.78
N VAL A 155 13.25 1.17 -4.02
CA VAL A 155 13.25 1.15 -2.55
C VAL A 155 11.84 0.91 -2.01
N THR A 156 11.75 0.29 -0.84
CA THR A 156 10.49 0.10 -0.10
C THR A 156 10.51 0.89 1.20
N ALA A 157 9.37 1.41 1.63
CA ALA A 157 9.24 2.07 2.91
C ALA A 157 9.50 1.08 4.07
N GLY A 158 10.42 1.43 4.99
CA GLY A 158 10.69 0.68 6.21
C GLY A 158 9.63 0.84 7.30
N PHE A 159 8.70 1.79 7.14
CA PHE A 159 7.65 2.08 8.10
C PHE A 159 6.77 0.86 8.39
N GLY A 160 6.80 0.39 9.64
CA GLY A 160 6.09 -0.82 10.08
C GLY A 160 6.69 -2.13 9.57
N PHE A 161 7.70 -2.12 8.68
CA PHE A 161 8.22 -3.36 8.07
C PHE A 161 8.72 -4.36 9.11
N LEU A 162 9.38 -3.85 10.17
CA LEU A 162 9.95 -4.63 11.27
C LEU A 162 8.94 -5.02 12.36
N ASP A 163 7.64 -4.78 12.16
CA ASP A 163 6.59 -5.20 13.11
C ASP A 163 6.38 -6.73 13.16
N SER A 164 7.09 -7.48 12.30
CA SER A 164 7.00 -8.94 12.22
C SER A 164 8.39 -9.57 12.34
N PRO A 165 8.54 -10.67 13.09
CA PRO A 165 9.83 -11.22 13.49
C PRO A 165 10.65 -11.83 12.33
N GLU A 166 10.01 -12.16 11.21
CA GLU A 166 10.69 -12.65 10.01
C GLU A 166 11.26 -11.54 9.12
N CYS A 167 10.95 -10.28 9.42
CA CYS A 167 11.37 -9.12 8.66
C CYS A 167 12.68 -8.54 9.19
N GLU A 168 13.58 -8.19 8.28
CA GLU A 168 14.87 -7.60 8.64
C GLU A 168 15.32 -6.62 7.55
N ILE A 169 15.70 -5.41 7.95
CA ILE A 169 16.23 -4.40 7.04
C ILE A 169 17.75 -4.48 7.07
N LEU A 170 18.37 -4.73 5.92
CA LEU A 170 19.82 -4.94 5.81
C LEU A 170 20.56 -3.67 5.38
N ALA A 171 19.98 -2.91 4.44
CA ALA A 171 20.56 -1.68 3.93
C ALA A 171 19.50 -0.71 3.43
N GLY A 172 19.74 0.58 3.69
CA GLY A 172 18.97 1.68 3.15
C GLY A 172 19.28 1.92 1.67
N GLY A 173 18.52 2.80 1.03
CA GLY A 173 18.81 3.25 -0.33
C GLY A 173 19.08 4.75 -0.38
N PHE A 174 20.03 5.21 -1.19
CA PHE A 174 20.11 6.63 -1.52
C PHE A 174 18.98 6.98 -2.51
N ASN A 175 17.95 7.71 -2.05
CA ASN A 175 16.64 7.78 -2.72
C ASN A 175 15.92 9.14 -2.57
N GLU A 176 14.81 9.33 -3.30
CA GLU A 176 14.01 10.58 -3.31
C GLU A 176 12.90 10.65 -2.25
N LYS A 177 12.80 9.67 -1.36
CA LYS A 177 11.85 9.63 -0.23
C LYS A 177 12.54 10.00 1.07
N THR A 178 12.82 9.03 1.93
CA THR A 178 13.37 9.22 3.27
C THR A 178 14.49 8.23 3.53
N GLN A 179 15.27 8.49 4.59
CA GLN A 179 16.27 7.54 5.07
C GLN A 179 15.67 6.20 5.44
N GLU A 180 14.43 6.14 5.93
CA GLU A 180 13.75 4.91 6.34
C GLU A 180 13.38 3.97 5.17
N HIS A 181 13.67 4.36 3.92
CA HIS A 181 13.44 3.50 2.77
C HIS A 181 14.63 2.57 2.51
N PHE A 182 14.36 1.27 2.42
CA PHE A 182 15.39 0.26 2.25
C PHE A 182 15.55 -0.19 0.80
N ALA A 183 16.80 -0.44 0.41
CA ALA A 183 17.15 -1.08 -0.85
C ALA A 183 17.31 -2.60 -0.68
N ILE A 184 17.72 -3.04 0.52
CA ILE A 184 17.96 -4.46 0.81
C ILE A 184 17.28 -4.82 2.13
N ALA A 185 16.35 -5.76 2.08
CA ALA A 185 15.67 -6.30 3.24
C ALA A 185 15.23 -7.74 2.99
N ARG A 186 14.99 -8.47 4.07
CA ARG A 186 14.50 -9.84 4.09
C ARG A 186 13.10 -9.89 4.71
N GLN A 187 12.25 -10.75 4.16
CA GLN A 187 11.00 -11.20 4.77
C GLN A 187 10.92 -12.72 4.64
N GLY A 188 11.12 -13.43 5.74
CA GLY A 188 11.22 -14.90 5.74
C GLY A 188 12.31 -15.37 4.76
N ARG A 189 11.92 -16.18 3.78
CA ARG A 189 12.79 -16.70 2.71
C ARG A 189 13.03 -15.77 1.51
N PHE A 190 12.42 -14.58 1.49
CA PHE A 190 12.54 -13.62 0.39
C PHE A 190 13.50 -12.49 0.75
N LEU A 191 14.36 -12.09 -0.19
CA LEU A 191 15.24 -10.94 -0.07
C LEU A 191 15.01 -10.00 -1.24
N GLN A 192 14.81 -8.71 -0.95
CA GLN A 192 14.82 -7.66 -1.96
C GLN A 192 16.25 -7.23 -2.23
N TRP A 193 16.62 -7.19 -3.51
CA TRP A 193 17.79 -6.50 -4.02
C TRP A 193 17.31 -5.34 -4.90
N GLY A 194 17.18 -4.15 -4.32
CA GLY A 194 16.53 -3.02 -4.97
C GLY A 194 17.29 -2.39 -6.13
N PHE A 195 18.61 -2.59 -6.22
CA PHE A 195 19.44 -1.97 -7.26
C PHE A 195 19.06 -2.49 -8.63
N ALA A 196 18.79 -1.55 -9.55
CA ALA A 196 18.66 -1.88 -10.96
C ALA A 196 20.04 -2.20 -11.57
N GLY A 197 20.07 -2.74 -12.78
CA GLY A 197 21.32 -3.11 -13.46
C GLY A 197 21.76 -4.53 -13.11
N SER A 198 22.80 -4.97 -13.79
CA SER A 198 23.38 -6.32 -13.73
C SER A 198 24.73 -6.31 -13.01
N PRO A 199 25.28 -7.48 -12.63
CA PRO A 199 26.62 -7.56 -12.04
C PRO A 199 27.72 -6.82 -12.84
N ASP A 200 27.60 -6.74 -14.16
CA ASP A 200 28.54 -6.01 -15.03
C ASP A 200 28.44 -4.48 -14.89
N ASP A 201 27.35 -3.95 -14.34
CA ASP A 201 27.14 -2.54 -14.01
C ASP A 201 27.65 -2.18 -12.60
N TYR A 202 27.89 -3.19 -11.77
CA TYR A 202 28.22 -3.02 -10.36
C TYR A 202 29.72 -2.80 -10.14
N THR A 203 30.07 -2.05 -9.10
CA THR A 203 31.44 -2.00 -8.54
C THR A 203 31.86 -3.38 -8.02
N ASP A 204 33.14 -3.56 -7.72
CA ASP A 204 33.65 -4.80 -7.14
C ASP A 204 33.02 -5.04 -5.75
N GLU A 205 32.87 -3.97 -4.98
CA GLU A 205 32.18 -3.94 -3.69
C GLU A 205 30.69 -4.25 -3.82
N GLY A 206 30.03 -3.70 -4.85
CA GLY A 206 28.62 -3.97 -5.14
C GLY A 206 28.38 -5.43 -5.49
N ARG A 207 29.26 -6.05 -6.31
CA ARG A 207 29.22 -7.49 -6.58
C ARG A 207 29.48 -8.31 -5.32
N MET A 208 30.40 -7.88 -4.45
CA MET A 208 30.64 -8.55 -3.17
C MET A 208 29.45 -8.44 -2.21
N LEU A 209 28.78 -7.29 -2.16
CA LEU A 209 27.56 -7.11 -1.36
C LEU A 209 26.44 -8.04 -1.87
N LEU A 210 26.21 -8.09 -3.19
CA LEU A 210 25.25 -9.02 -3.77
C LEU A 210 25.61 -10.47 -3.40
N ALA A 211 26.88 -10.87 -3.59
CA ALA A 211 27.37 -12.20 -3.23
C ALA A 211 27.10 -12.56 -1.76
N ASN A 212 27.32 -11.62 -0.85
CA ASN A 212 27.04 -11.81 0.58
C ASN A 212 25.54 -11.92 0.86
N CYS A 213 24.69 -11.15 0.17
CA CYS A 213 23.23 -11.26 0.25
C CYS A 213 22.74 -12.64 -0.21
N LEU A 214 23.27 -13.17 -1.33
CA LEU A 214 22.94 -14.52 -1.81
C LEU A 214 23.29 -15.61 -0.79
N ARG A 215 24.46 -15.50 -0.14
CA ARG A 215 24.89 -16.44 0.92
C ARG A 215 24.06 -16.31 2.20
N TYR A 216 23.66 -15.09 2.53
CA TYR A 216 22.87 -14.78 3.71
C TYR A 216 21.45 -15.35 3.59
N ILE A 217 20.72 -15.04 2.51
CA ILE A 217 19.32 -15.46 2.34
C ILE A 217 19.14 -16.99 2.28
N ARG A 218 20.16 -17.70 1.77
CA ARG A 218 20.14 -19.17 1.67
C ARG A 218 19.88 -19.88 3.00
N ARG A 219 20.21 -19.24 4.13
CA ARG A 219 20.02 -19.80 5.49
C ARG A 219 18.54 -19.85 5.91
N PHE A 220 17.68 -19.13 5.20
CA PHE A 220 16.29 -18.88 5.56
C PHE A 220 15.30 -19.69 4.71
N GLY A 221 15.74 -20.78 4.07
CA GLY A 221 14.83 -21.60 3.23
C GLY A 221 13.68 -22.25 4.00
N GLY A 222 13.88 -22.49 5.30
CA GLY A 222 12.83 -22.98 6.21
C GLY A 222 11.97 -21.89 6.85
N ASP A 223 12.31 -20.61 6.64
CA ASP A 223 11.64 -19.50 7.32
C ASP A 223 10.39 -19.09 6.52
N PRO A 224 9.19 -19.23 7.10
CA PRO A 224 7.96 -18.85 6.42
C PRO A 224 7.81 -17.33 6.37
N VAL A 225 6.99 -16.86 5.42
CA VAL A 225 6.38 -15.54 5.50
C VAL A 225 5.24 -15.66 6.50
N ARG A 226 5.27 -14.88 7.59
CA ARG A 226 4.26 -14.98 8.66
C ARG A 226 3.17 -13.95 8.51
N GLU A 227 3.54 -12.74 8.11
CA GLU A 227 2.60 -11.64 7.88
C GLU A 227 2.63 -11.15 6.44
N PHE A 228 1.45 -10.83 5.93
CA PHE A 228 1.26 -10.24 4.60
C PHE A 228 0.89 -8.79 4.73
N ARG A 229 1.05 -8.07 3.62
CA ARG A 229 0.54 -6.73 3.48
C ARG A 229 -0.97 -6.77 3.22
N THR A 230 -1.75 -6.61 4.28
CA THR A 230 -3.21 -6.49 4.22
C THR A 230 -3.70 -5.06 4.43
N THR A 231 -2.95 -4.24 5.16
CA THR A 231 -3.34 -2.89 5.59
C THR A 231 -2.17 -1.91 5.52
N SER A 232 -2.45 -0.61 5.57
CA SER A 232 -1.41 0.43 5.69
C SER A 232 -0.93 0.54 7.14
N PRO A 233 0.39 0.57 7.42
CA PRO A 233 0.90 0.76 8.78
C PRO A 233 0.82 2.22 9.22
N ARG A 234 0.62 2.48 10.53
CA ARG A 234 0.32 3.83 11.07
C ARG A 234 1.41 4.85 10.80
N ALA A 235 2.65 4.37 10.73
CA ALA A 235 3.80 5.19 10.38
C ALA A 235 3.72 5.75 8.95
N ILE A 236 3.03 5.09 8.01
CA ILE A 236 2.75 5.65 6.69
C ILE A 236 1.77 6.82 6.79
N LEU A 237 0.72 6.73 7.62
CA LEU A 237 -0.18 7.87 7.83
C LEU A 237 0.57 9.07 8.38
N MET A 238 1.48 8.88 9.34
CA MET A 238 2.35 9.95 9.84
C MET A 238 3.17 10.59 8.72
N MET A 239 3.79 9.77 7.87
CA MET A 239 4.56 10.25 6.72
C MET A 239 3.70 11.11 5.78
N LEU A 240 2.48 10.67 5.46
CA LEU A 240 1.56 11.40 4.59
C LEU A 240 1.10 12.72 5.23
N ILE A 241 0.80 12.71 6.53
CA ILE A 241 0.43 13.90 7.32
C ILE A 241 1.55 14.94 7.37
N ALA A 242 2.79 14.48 7.52
CA ALA A 242 3.97 15.32 7.73
C ALA A 242 4.59 15.89 6.43
N MET A 243 4.22 15.34 5.28
CA MET A 243 4.74 15.73 3.97
C MET A 243 4.49 17.22 3.66
N GLU A 244 5.53 17.95 3.27
CA GLU A 244 5.44 19.38 2.92
C GLU A 244 5.01 19.63 1.47
N GLY A 245 3.71 19.51 1.19
CA GLY A 245 3.16 19.80 -0.14
C GLY A 245 3.50 18.71 -1.16
N TRP A 246 2.63 18.53 -2.15
CA TRP A 246 2.90 17.67 -3.30
C TRP A 246 3.68 18.46 -4.37
N ARG A 247 4.86 18.98 -4.00
CA ARG A 247 5.59 19.98 -4.81
C ARG A 247 6.26 19.45 -6.09
N GLY A 248 6.06 18.17 -6.42
CA GLY A 248 6.68 17.49 -7.57
C GLY A 248 5.81 17.42 -8.84
N ILE A 249 4.57 17.89 -8.80
CA ILE A 249 3.61 17.74 -9.91
C ILE A 249 3.47 19.00 -10.80
N GLY A 250 4.31 20.02 -10.59
CA GLY A 250 4.33 21.23 -11.42
C GLY A 250 3.08 22.13 -11.31
N LEU A 251 2.23 21.89 -10.29
CA LEU A 251 1.00 22.65 -10.08
C LEU A 251 1.23 23.90 -9.22
N PRO A 252 0.41 24.96 -9.38
CA PRO A 252 0.40 26.10 -8.48
C PRO A 252 0.23 25.67 -7.02
N ARG A 253 0.88 26.40 -6.09
CA ARG A 253 0.91 26.05 -4.67
C ARG A 253 -0.48 25.84 -4.07
N GLU A 254 -1.40 26.77 -4.31
CA GLU A 254 -2.77 26.71 -3.78
C GLU A 254 -3.50 25.44 -4.22
N PHE A 255 -3.26 24.99 -5.45
CA PHE A 255 -3.85 23.76 -5.98
C PHE A 255 -3.20 22.51 -5.36
N SER A 256 -1.86 22.50 -5.22
CA SER A 256 -1.14 21.41 -4.56
C SER A 256 -1.55 21.25 -3.09
N ASP A 257 -1.72 22.37 -2.37
CA ASP A 257 -2.14 22.38 -0.98
C ASP A 257 -3.61 21.89 -0.85
N ALA A 258 -4.51 22.32 -1.74
CA ALA A 258 -5.89 21.84 -1.78
C ALA A 258 -6.00 20.34 -2.11
N MET A 259 -5.24 19.84 -3.09
CA MET A 259 -5.19 18.42 -3.42
C MET A 259 -4.63 17.58 -2.26
N GLN A 260 -3.57 18.05 -1.59
CA GLN A 260 -3.03 17.35 -0.44
C GLN A 260 -4.07 17.30 0.68
N MET A 261 -4.79 18.39 0.92
CA MET A 261 -5.85 18.48 1.91
C MET A 261 -6.97 17.48 1.62
N GLU A 262 -7.48 17.45 0.39
CA GLU A 262 -8.50 16.48 -0.05
C GLU A 262 -8.00 15.04 0.06
N PHE A 263 -6.76 14.76 -0.37
CA PHE A 263 -6.14 13.45 -0.24
C PHE A 263 -6.10 12.98 1.22
N LEU A 264 -5.64 13.83 2.14
CA LEU A 264 -5.55 13.50 3.57
C LEU A 264 -6.93 13.25 4.20
N GLN A 265 -7.96 13.98 3.77
CA GLN A 265 -9.34 13.77 4.22
C GLN A 265 -9.87 12.42 3.74
N ASN A 266 -9.60 12.07 2.48
CA ASN A 266 -10.01 10.81 1.85
C ASN A 266 -9.27 9.57 2.38
N LEU A 267 -8.24 9.75 3.21
CA LEU A 267 -7.61 8.63 3.93
C LEU A 267 -8.53 8.06 5.02
N PHE A 268 -9.50 8.82 5.53
CA PHE A 268 -10.39 8.40 6.61
C PHE A 268 -11.72 7.90 6.06
N VAL A 269 -12.24 6.81 6.63
CA VAL A 269 -13.58 6.31 6.32
C VAL A 269 -14.48 6.63 7.52
N GLY A 270 -15.61 7.30 7.26
CA GLY A 270 -16.51 7.76 8.32
C GLY A 270 -16.14 9.15 8.85
N GLU A 271 -15.80 9.25 10.13
CA GLU A 271 -15.50 10.53 10.79
C GLU A 271 -14.10 11.03 10.39
N ILE A 272 -14.05 12.14 9.64
CA ILE A 272 -12.80 12.81 9.29
C ILE A 272 -12.38 13.70 10.47
N PRO A 273 -11.18 13.53 11.05
CA PRO A 273 -10.74 14.37 12.16
C PRO A 273 -10.66 15.85 11.77
N GLU A 274 -11.16 16.75 12.63
CA GLU A 274 -11.11 18.21 12.39
C GLU A 274 -9.68 18.70 12.11
N ALA A 275 -8.69 18.11 12.78
CA ALA A 275 -7.28 18.42 12.56
C ALA A 275 -6.83 18.22 11.12
N MET A 276 -7.47 17.32 10.34
CA MET A 276 -7.13 17.10 8.94
C MET A 276 -7.39 18.34 8.08
N PHE A 277 -8.35 19.20 8.45
CA PHE A 277 -8.63 20.48 7.79
C PHE A 277 -7.67 21.60 8.20
N GLY A 278 -6.85 21.34 9.21
CA GLY A 278 -5.93 22.30 9.80
C GLY A 278 -4.53 22.29 9.21
N GLU A 279 -3.66 23.10 9.80
CA GLU A 279 -2.24 23.18 9.42
C GLU A 279 -1.47 21.91 9.79
N ARG A 280 -0.31 21.70 9.18
CA ARG A 280 0.52 20.50 9.42
C ARG A 280 0.77 20.22 10.90
N ALA A 281 1.05 21.24 11.70
CA ALA A 281 1.31 21.08 13.12
C ALA A 281 0.10 20.49 13.88
N GLN A 282 -1.12 20.89 13.51
CA GLN A 282 -2.35 20.37 14.10
C GLN A 282 -2.57 18.90 13.71
N ARG A 283 -2.33 18.55 12.44
CA ARG A 283 -2.39 17.15 11.97
C ARG A 283 -1.38 16.24 12.68
N VAL A 284 -0.13 16.71 12.83
CA VAL A 284 0.92 15.96 13.53
C VAL A 284 0.58 15.79 15.01
N ALA A 285 0.08 16.84 15.67
CA ALA A 285 -0.34 16.76 17.07
C ALA A 285 -1.52 15.78 17.25
N TRP A 286 -2.50 15.82 16.36
CA TRP A 286 -3.62 14.89 16.35
C TRP A 286 -3.15 13.44 16.17
N PHE A 287 -2.25 13.19 15.21
CA PHE A 287 -1.71 11.84 14.99
C PHE A 287 -1.04 11.33 16.27
N ARG A 288 -0.15 12.12 16.88
CA ARG A 288 0.55 11.71 18.11
C ARG A 288 -0.39 11.40 19.27
N ALA A 289 -1.50 12.13 19.38
CA ALA A 289 -2.50 11.91 20.42
C ALA A 289 -3.36 10.65 20.19
N ASN A 290 -3.51 10.21 18.94
CA ASN A 290 -4.37 9.09 18.57
C ASN A 290 -3.61 7.84 18.11
N GLU A 291 -2.30 7.92 17.86
CA GLU A 291 -1.45 6.86 17.34
C GLU A 291 -1.67 5.49 18.02
N PRO A 292 -1.81 5.39 19.36
CA PRO A 292 -2.03 4.11 20.01
C PRO A 292 -3.37 3.45 19.66
N PHE A 293 -4.33 4.21 19.16
CA PHE A 293 -5.70 3.79 18.86
C PHE A 293 -5.98 3.77 17.35
N LEU A 294 -5.00 4.13 16.51
CA LEU A 294 -5.20 4.13 15.06
C LEU A 294 -5.21 2.71 14.52
N ARG A 295 -6.11 2.47 13.57
CA ARG A 295 -6.15 1.26 12.75
C ARG A 295 -6.54 1.57 11.33
N ASN A 296 -6.14 0.71 10.41
CA ASN A 296 -6.54 0.74 9.01
C ASN A 296 -7.27 -0.56 8.67
N GLU A 297 -8.43 -0.48 8.00
CA GLU A 297 -9.22 -1.66 7.59
C GLU A 297 -9.13 -1.93 6.07
N GLY A 298 -8.06 -1.45 5.44
CA GLY A 298 -7.80 -1.62 4.00
C GLY A 298 -8.48 -0.58 3.11
N ASP A 299 -9.54 0.08 3.58
CA ASP A 299 -10.25 1.15 2.86
C ASP A 299 -10.11 2.53 3.49
N GLY A 300 -9.63 2.61 4.72
CA GLY A 300 -9.34 3.88 5.37
C GLY A 300 -8.85 3.74 6.79
N TRP A 301 -8.54 4.89 7.36
CA TRP A 301 -8.07 5.07 8.73
C TRP A 301 -9.21 5.35 9.69
N PHE A 302 -9.11 4.78 10.89
CA PHE A 302 -10.07 4.94 11.97
C PHE A 302 -9.35 5.13 13.31
N VAL A 303 -9.99 5.86 14.22
CA VAL A 303 -9.63 5.85 15.64
C VAL A 303 -10.50 4.80 16.33
N ASP A 304 -9.88 3.81 16.95
CA ASP A 304 -10.57 2.80 17.72
C ASP A 304 -11.10 3.40 19.04
N ARG A 305 -12.38 3.78 19.04
CA ARG A 305 -13.01 4.46 20.18
C ARG A 305 -13.12 3.57 21.42
N GLU A 306 -13.22 2.26 21.25
CA GLU A 306 -13.26 1.33 22.39
C GLU A 306 -11.87 1.25 23.05
N ALA A 307 -10.81 1.11 22.26
CA ALA A 307 -9.43 1.14 22.78
C ALA A 307 -9.10 2.50 23.41
N GLN A 308 -9.56 3.59 22.80
CA GLN A 308 -9.40 4.96 23.33
C GLN A 308 -10.12 5.15 24.68
N GLN A 309 -11.35 4.63 24.83
CA GLN A 309 -12.07 4.67 26.11
C GLN A 309 -11.39 3.83 27.19
N LEU A 310 -10.77 2.72 26.82
CA LEU A 310 -9.96 1.89 27.72
C LEU A 310 -8.64 2.57 28.11
N GLY A 311 -8.18 3.54 27.31
CA GLY A 311 -6.91 4.24 27.51
C GLY A 311 -5.68 3.37 27.24
N LEU A 312 -5.86 2.21 26.59
CA LEU A 312 -4.80 1.27 26.27
C LEU A 312 -4.65 1.14 24.76
N GLY A 313 -3.41 1.32 24.28
CA GLY A 313 -3.12 1.23 22.86
C GLY A 313 -3.33 -0.19 22.31
N ASN A 314 -3.78 -0.29 21.07
CA ASN A 314 -4.07 -1.56 20.41
C ASN A 314 -2.88 -2.52 20.32
N HIS A 315 -1.69 -1.94 20.29
CA HIS A 315 -0.40 -2.60 20.18
C HIS A 315 0.26 -2.84 21.55
N THR A 316 -0.45 -2.60 22.66
CA THR A 316 0.08 -2.83 24.02
C THR A 316 -0.46 -4.13 24.59
N ILE A 317 0.42 -4.99 25.11
CA ILE A 317 0.00 -6.29 25.67
C ILE A 317 -0.94 -6.12 26.87
N ALA A 318 -0.80 -5.00 27.60
CA ALA A 318 -1.69 -4.60 28.68
C ALA A 318 -3.16 -4.48 28.24
N MET A 319 -3.43 -4.17 26.96
CA MET A 319 -4.80 -4.20 26.43
C MET A 319 -5.39 -5.61 26.46
N LEU A 320 -4.60 -6.64 26.15
CA LEU A 320 -5.03 -8.03 26.20
C LEU A 320 -5.32 -8.46 27.65
N ASP A 321 -4.44 -8.10 28.58
CA ASP A 321 -4.64 -8.34 30.02
C ASP A 321 -5.92 -7.67 30.55
N ALA A 322 -6.19 -6.44 30.11
CA ALA A 322 -7.38 -5.69 30.48
C ALA A 322 -8.66 -6.35 29.97
N CYS A 323 -8.66 -6.83 28.72
CA CYS A 323 -9.81 -7.54 28.14
C CYS A 323 -10.17 -8.79 28.96
N LEU A 324 -9.17 -9.57 29.38
CA LEU A 324 -9.40 -10.77 30.19
C LEU A 324 -9.80 -10.44 31.64
N SER A 325 -9.34 -9.32 32.18
CA SER A 325 -9.65 -8.91 33.56
C SER A 325 -11.10 -8.44 33.73
N ARG A 326 -11.71 -7.92 32.66
CA ARG A 326 -13.11 -7.46 32.65
C ARG A 326 -13.77 -7.81 31.31
N PRO A 327 -14.22 -9.05 31.11
CA PRO A 327 -14.77 -9.54 29.85
C PRO A 327 -16.22 -9.04 29.63
N ASP A 328 -16.39 -7.73 29.50
CA ASP A 328 -17.66 -7.13 29.06
C ASP A 328 -17.75 -7.04 27.53
N GLY A 329 -18.80 -6.39 27.01
CA GLY A 329 -19.04 -6.32 25.56
C GLY A 329 -17.91 -5.62 24.80
N ALA A 330 -17.34 -4.55 25.37
CA ALA A 330 -16.24 -3.81 24.74
C ALA A 330 -14.94 -4.63 24.78
N ALA A 331 -14.64 -5.27 25.92
CA ALA A 331 -13.49 -6.18 26.02
C ALA A 331 -13.58 -7.37 25.05
N SER A 332 -14.78 -7.96 24.90
CA SER A 332 -15.01 -9.06 23.96
C SER A 332 -14.82 -8.62 22.52
N SER A 333 -15.31 -7.43 22.17
CA SER A 333 -15.12 -6.79 20.85
C SER A 333 -13.64 -6.54 20.55
N LEU A 334 -12.91 -5.93 21.49
CA LEU A 334 -11.48 -5.64 21.35
C LEU A 334 -10.63 -6.91 21.25
N TRP A 335 -10.88 -7.89 22.12
CA TRP A 335 -10.16 -9.17 22.09
C TRP A 335 -10.36 -9.89 20.77
N LEU A 336 -11.61 -10.01 20.31
CA LEU A 336 -11.92 -10.63 19.03
C LEU A 336 -11.27 -9.89 17.87
N ARG A 337 -11.36 -8.56 17.85
CA ARG A 337 -10.76 -7.72 16.80
C ARG A 337 -9.25 -7.92 16.70
N TYR A 338 -8.56 -7.91 17.84
CA TYR A 338 -7.11 -7.86 17.86
C TYR A 338 -6.43 -9.22 17.96
N THR A 339 -7.14 -10.28 18.32
CA THR A 339 -6.56 -11.64 18.39
C THR A 339 -7.21 -12.60 17.39
N GLY A 340 -8.40 -12.28 16.87
CA GLY A 340 -9.22 -13.20 16.08
C GLY A 340 -9.89 -14.31 16.91
N ARG A 341 -9.82 -14.24 18.24
CA ARG A 341 -10.28 -15.29 19.17
C ARG A 341 -11.51 -14.82 19.94
N SER A 342 -12.41 -15.74 20.31
CA SER A 342 -13.59 -15.38 21.12
C SER A 342 -13.26 -15.35 22.61
N LEU A 343 -13.92 -14.46 23.37
CA LEU A 343 -13.88 -14.44 24.84
C LEU A 343 -15.00 -15.27 25.51
N ASP A 344 -15.65 -16.18 24.77
CA ASP A 344 -16.69 -17.06 25.35
C ASP A 344 -16.18 -17.94 26.50
N ASP A 345 -14.90 -18.30 26.49
CA ASP A 345 -14.21 -19.05 27.55
C ASP A 345 -12.95 -18.29 28.00
N VAL A 346 -13.13 -17.43 29.00
CA VAL A 346 -12.07 -16.54 29.50
C VAL A 346 -10.90 -17.32 30.10
N ASP A 347 -11.14 -18.46 30.74
CA ASP A 347 -10.08 -19.25 31.37
C ASP A 347 -9.19 -19.90 30.32
N ARG A 348 -9.78 -20.41 29.23
CA ARG A 348 -9.03 -20.89 28.07
C ARG A 348 -8.15 -19.80 27.46
N GLU A 349 -8.68 -18.59 27.32
CA GLU A 349 -7.95 -17.47 26.72
C GLU A 349 -6.85 -16.92 27.64
N ARG A 350 -7.01 -17.01 28.98
CA ARG A 350 -5.92 -16.74 29.94
C ARG A 350 -4.77 -17.73 29.79
N VAL A 351 -5.08 -19.03 29.64
CA VAL A 351 -4.06 -20.07 29.42
C VAL A 351 -3.31 -19.79 28.13
N TRP A 352 -4.04 -19.50 27.04
CA TRP A 352 -3.43 -19.15 25.76
C TRP A 352 -2.52 -17.92 25.87
N LEU A 353 -2.98 -16.84 26.50
CA LEU A 353 -2.16 -15.62 26.65
C LEU A 353 -0.88 -15.92 27.44
N ALA A 354 -0.97 -16.69 28.52
CA ALA A 354 0.20 -17.07 29.32
C ALA A 354 1.22 -17.91 28.54
N GLU A 355 0.75 -18.87 27.72
CA GLU A 355 1.61 -19.70 26.86
C GLU A 355 2.27 -18.89 25.74
N HIS A 356 1.53 -17.95 25.15
CA HIS A 356 1.97 -17.19 23.99
C HIS A 356 2.69 -15.87 24.36
N TYR A 357 2.63 -15.41 25.61
CA TYR A 357 3.01 -14.06 26.05
C TYR A 357 4.36 -13.56 25.48
N ARG A 358 5.41 -14.39 25.56
CA ARG A 358 6.78 -14.04 25.10
C ARG A 358 7.00 -14.16 23.59
N TYR A 359 6.01 -14.69 22.88
CA TYR A 359 6.03 -14.98 21.46
C TYR A 359 5.11 -14.07 20.65
N LEU A 360 4.35 -13.21 21.36
CA LEU A 360 3.42 -12.26 20.78
C LEU A 360 4.15 -11.06 20.15
N TYR A 361 3.66 -10.64 19.00
CA TYR A 361 4.03 -9.40 18.32
C TYR A 361 2.76 -8.75 17.75
N PHE A 362 2.76 -7.43 17.64
CA PHE A 362 1.66 -6.68 17.02
C PHE A 362 2.06 -6.30 15.60
N THR A 363 1.19 -6.57 14.64
CA THR A 363 1.45 -6.27 13.22
C THR A 363 0.42 -5.26 12.68
N ASP A 364 0.94 -4.13 12.23
CA ASP A 364 0.21 -3.09 11.52
C ASP A 364 -0.06 -3.50 10.07
N TRP A 365 0.96 -4.10 9.44
CA TRP A 365 0.86 -4.59 8.06
C TRP A 365 -0.09 -5.77 7.91
N GLY A 366 -0.10 -6.67 8.89
CA GLY A 366 -0.92 -7.88 8.93
C GLY A 366 -2.34 -7.68 9.46
N GLY A 367 -2.85 -6.44 9.44
CA GLY A 367 -4.26 -6.15 9.76
C GLY A 367 -4.54 -5.55 11.12
N TYR A 368 -3.56 -4.89 11.76
CA TYR A 368 -3.70 -4.35 13.14
C TYR A 368 -4.13 -5.42 14.12
N ARG A 369 -3.28 -6.43 14.35
CA ARG A 369 -3.59 -7.55 15.25
C ARG A 369 -2.36 -8.05 15.99
N TRP A 370 -2.62 -8.76 17.08
CA TRP A 370 -1.67 -9.61 17.77
C TRP A 370 -1.54 -10.96 17.07
N ALA A 371 -0.30 -11.38 16.90
CA ALA A 371 0.08 -12.67 16.33
C ALA A 371 1.14 -13.32 17.21
N SER A 372 1.26 -14.64 17.14
CA SER A 372 2.28 -15.39 17.89
C SER A 372 3.21 -16.15 16.96
N THR A 373 4.49 -16.18 17.29
CA THR A 373 5.46 -17.04 16.57
C THR A 373 5.26 -18.54 16.81
N LEU A 374 4.50 -18.92 17.85
CA LEU A 374 4.06 -20.28 18.10
C LEU A 374 2.93 -20.73 17.17
N ASP A 375 2.13 -19.78 16.68
CA ASP A 375 1.05 -20.07 15.75
C ASP A 375 1.63 -20.36 14.36
N PRO A 376 0.94 -21.18 13.54
CA PRO A 376 1.29 -21.33 12.14
C PRO A 376 1.24 -19.96 11.44
N PRO A 377 2.06 -19.77 10.39
CA PRO A 377 1.96 -18.59 9.53
C PRO A 377 0.52 -18.37 9.07
N GLN A 378 0.10 -17.12 8.94
CA GLN A 378 -1.21 -16.84 8.38
C GLN A 378 -1.30 -17.42 6.97
N PRO A 379 -2.46 -17.95 6.57
CA PRO A 379 -2.69 -18.20 5.16
C PRO A 379 -2.69 -16.87 4.42
N LEU A 380 -2.17 -16.86 3.19
CA LEU A 380 -2.37 -15.74 2.30
C LEU A 380 -3.88 -15.60 2.07
N LEU A 381 -4.48 -14.54 2.60
CA LEU A 381 -5.89 -14.27 2.33
C LEU A 381 -6.05 -14.01 0.82
N PRO A 382 -7.08 -14.59 0.18
CA PRO A 382 -7.40 -14.26 -1.20
C PRO A 382 -7.47 -12.74 -1.32
N ARG A 383 -6.89 -12.18 -2.38
CA ARG A 383 -7.06 -10.76 -2.70
C ARG A 383 -8.56 -10.46 -2.60
N ALA A 384 -8.93 -9.57 -1.68
CA ALA A 384 -10.32 -9.12 -1.58
C ALA A 384 -10.78 -8.81 -3.00
N ALA A 385 -11.94 -9.34 -3.39
CA ALA A 385 -12.46 -9.12 -4.74
C ALA A 385 -12.33 -7.61 -5.05
N PRO A 386 -11.85 -7.23 -6.24
CA PRO A 386 -11.72 -5.82 -6.60
C PRO A 386 -13.02 -5.13 -6.18
N ARG A 387 -12.92 -4.16 -5.26
CA ARG A 387 -14.10 -3.36 -4.93
C ARG A 387 -14.54 -2.75 -6.24
N VAL A 388 -15.77 -3.05 -6.65
CA VAL A 388 -16.36 -2.46 -7.85
C VAL A 388 -16.32 -0.94 -7.59
N PRO A 389 -15.61 -0.15 -8.40
CA PRO A 389 -15.54 1.29 -8.17
C PRO A 389 -16.95 1.86 -8.20
N GLU A 390 -17.29 2.67 -7.20
CA GLU A 390 -18.64 3.22 -7.03
C GLU A 390 -18.62 4.72 -7.34
N PRO A 391 -19.51 5.22 -8.22
CA PRO A 391 -19.69 6.65 -8.38
C PRO A 391 -20.38 7.23 -7.15
N LYS A 392 -20.02 8.45 -6.77
CA LYS A 392 -20.67 9.18 -5.67
C LYS A 392 -21.58 10.25 -6.23
N ALA A 393 -22.74 10.45 -5.63
CA ALA A 393 -23.62 11.54 -6.02
C ALA A 393 -24.27 12.24 -4.83
N ILE A 394 -24.41 13.56 -4.93
CA ILE A 394 -25.09 14.41 -3.95
C ILE A 394 -26.21 15.15 -4.67
N LEU A 395 -27.40 15.16 -4.07
CA LEU A 395 -28.60 15.83 -4.59
C LEU A 395 -28.99 17.00 -3.68
N THR A 396 -29.16 18.18 -4.27
CA THR A 396 -29.79 19.34 -3.64
C THR A 396 -30.92 19.87 -4.52
N ALA A 397 -32.00 20.36 -3.91
CA ALA A 397 -33.14 20.87 -4.67
C ALA A 397 -33.89 21.96 -3.89
N ALA A 398 -34.37 22.96 -4.62
CA ALA A 398 -35.16 24.07 -4.09
C ALA A 398 -36.47 24.22 -4.87
N ARG A 399 -37.56 24.54 -4.16
CA ARG A 399 -38.89 24.78 -4.74
C ARG A 399 -39.11 26.28 -4.93
N TYR A 400 -39.43 26.67 -6.15
CA TYR A 400 -39.82 28.01 -6.58
C TYR A 400 -41.22 27.94 -7.21
N GLU A 401 -42.23 28.45 -6.51
CA GLU A 401 -43.63 28.30 -6.90
C GLU A 401 -44.00 26.82 -7.19
N ASN A 402 -44.40 26.52 -8.43
CA ASN A 402 -44.77 25.18 -8.88
C ASN A 402 -43.59 24.43 -9.54
N ARG A 403 -42.34 24.86 -9.36
CA ARG A 403 -41.17 24.24 -10.01
C ARG A 403 -40.07 23.93 -8.99
N ILE A 404 -39.52 22.74 -9.08
CA ILE A 404 -38.38 22.28 -8.29
C ILE A 404 -37.17 22.29 -9.21
N ASN A 405 -36.14 23.06 -8.83
CA ASN A 405 -34.86 23.07 -9.52
C ASN A 405 -33.88 22.24 -8.69
N ALA A 406 -33.32 21.19 -9.30
CA ALA A 406 -32.42 20.27 -8.64
C ALA A 406 -31.02 20.32 -9.26
N ILE A 407 -30.01 20.23 -8.40
CA ILE A 407 -28.60 20.10 -8.76
C ILE A 407 -28.10 18.79 -8.19
N LEU A 408 -27.49 17.99 -9.06
CA LEU A 408 -26.82 16.75 -8.74
C LEU A 408 -25.32 16.91 -9.03
N LEU A 409 -24.48 16.71 -8.02
CA LEU A 409 -23.04 16.57 -8.20
C LEU A 409 -22.72 15.08 -8.30
N LEU A 410 -22.22 14.64 -9.46
CA LEU A 410 -21.78 13.27 -9.71
C LEU A 410 -20.26 13.24 -9.78
N ASP A 411 -19.63 12.38 -8.98
CA ASP A 411 -18.19 12.16 -8.99
C ASP A 411 -17.86 10.76 -9.53
N ILE A 412 -17.07 10.75 -10.62
CA ILE A 412 -16.63 9.54 -11.31
C ILE A 412 -15.22 9.16 -10.84
N PRO A 413 -15.00 7.92 -10.34
CA PRO A 413 -13.70 7.46 -9.90
C PRO A 413 -12.61 7.62 -10.96
N THR A 414 -11.39 7.98 -10.54
CA THR A 414 -10.25 8.15 -11.45
C THR A 414 -9.99 6.89 -12.28
N GLY A 415 -9.74 7.08 -13.58
CA GLY A 415 -9.52 5.99 -14.53
C GLY A 415 -10.80 5.42 -15.16
N PHE A 416 -11.97 5.89 -14.72
CA PHE A 416 -13.27 5.54 -15.28
C PHE A 416 -13.93 6.75 -15.95
N HIS A 417 -14.89 6.46 -16.83
CA HIS A 417 -15.84 7.43 -17.36
C HIS A 417 -17.26 6.89 -17.22
N ALA A 418 -18.23 7.81 -17.23
CA ALA A 418 -19.65 7.51 -17.40
C ALA A 418 -20.18 8.13 -18.69
N TYR A 419 -21.28 7.60 -19.21
CA TYR A 419 -21.88 8.09 -20.44
C TYR A 419 -22.89 9.20 -20.16
N ALA A 420 -22.70 10.36 -20.79
CA ALA A 420 -23.64 11.47 -20.74
C ALA A 420 -25.01 11.07 -21.34
N PRO A 421 -26.14 11.73 -20.97
CA PRO A 421 -27.47 11.43 -21.51
C PRO A 421 -27.58 11.41 -23.04
N GLY A 422 -26.69 12.10 -23.75
CA GLY A 422 -26.64 12.16 -25.22
C GLY A 422 -25.63 11.22 -25.88
N ALA A 423 -24.91 10.40 -25.10
CA ALA A 423 -23.88 9.51 -25.64
C ALA A 423 -24.49 8.48 -26.61
N THR A 424 -23.77 8.21 -27.70
CA THR A 424 -24.18 7.23 -28.71
C THR A 424 -23.68 5.81 -28.43
N ASP A 425 -22.82 5.68 -27.42
CA ASP A 425 -22.23 4.45 -26.94
C ASP A 425 -22.55 4.19 -25.45
N GLY A 426 -22.30 2.95 -25.02
CA GLY A 426 -22.50 2.55 -23.63
C GLY A 426 -23.93 2.65 -23.13
N LEU A 427 -24.09 2.78 -21.82
CA LEU A 427 -25.39 3.02 -21.17
C LEU A 427 -25.41 4.41 -20.52
N PRO A 428 -26.09 5.39 -21.16
CA PRO A 428 -26.23 6.74 -20.65
C PRO A 428 -26.83 6.81 -19.23
N LEU A 429 -26.45 7.88 -18.52
CA LEU A 429 -27.10 8.30 -17.30
C LEU A 429 -28.62 8.34 -17.48
N SER A 430 -29.34 7.82 -16.49
CA SER A 430 -30.80 7.87 -16.47
C SER A 430 -31.28 8.23 -15.08
N LEU A 431 -32.12 9.26 -15.02
CA LEU A 431 -32.77 9.70 -13.80
C LEU A 431 -34.18 9.12 -13.73
N LYS A 432 -34.52 8.54 -12.57
CA LYS A 432 -35.90 8.28 -12.19
C LYS A 432 -36.23 9.08 -10.95
N ILE A 433 -37.27 9.89 -11.01
CA ILE A 433 -37.80 10.59 -9.84
C ILE A 433 -38.84 9.73 -9.13
N GLY A 434 -38.97 9.92 -7.82
CA GLY A 434 -39.92 9.19 -6.98
C GLY A 434 -41.37 9.57 -7.26
N GLU A 435 -42.29 8.71 -6.81
CA GLU A 435 -43.74 8.95 -6.89
C GLU A 435 -44.12 10.28 -6.24
N GLY A 436 -45.09 10.99 -6.81
CA GLY A 436 -45.51 12.33 -6.37
C GLY A 436 -44.72 13.48 -6.99
N PHE A 437 -43.73 13.18 -7.84
CA PHE A 437 -43.05 14.15 -8.68
C PHE A 437 -43.18 13.82 -10.17
N GLU A 438 -43.15 14.85 -11.01
CA GLU A 438 -43.13 14.78 -12.47
C GLU A 438 -41.89 15.49 -13.00
N LEU A 439 -41.14 14.87 -13.92
CA LEU A 439 -39.92 15.43 -14.47
C LEU A 439 -40.32 16.40 -15.58
N ILE A 440 -39.88 17.65 -15.46
CA ILE A 440 -40.14 18.71 -16.44
C ILE A 440 -39.00 18.80 -17.44
N GLU A 441 -37.77 18.78 -16.91
CA GLU A 441 -36.54 18.85 -17.69
C GLU A 441 -35.60 17.77 -17.17
N ASP A 442 -35.14 16.93 -18.08
CA ASP A 442 -34.21 15.85 -17.79
C ASP A 442 -32.77 16.36 -17.63
N LEU A 443 -31.85 15.47 -17.28
CA LEU A 443 -30.46 15.75 -16.95
C LEU A 443 -29.75 16.66 -17.96
N GLN A 444 -29.32 17.84 -17.49
CA GLN A 444 -28.48 18.81 -18.20
C GLN A 444 -27.10 18.88 -17.55
N ILE A 445 -26.06 18.48 -18.27
CA ILE A 445 -24.68 18.44 -17.74
C ILE A 445 -23.97 19.77 -18.03
N SER A 446 -23.21 20.26 -17.05
CA SER A 446 -22.43 21.50 -17.16
C SER A 446 -20.94 21.26 -17.45
N GLN A 447 -20.61 20.32 -18.33
CA GLN A 447 -19.23 19.99 -18.74
C GLN A 447 -19.07 20.15 -20.26
N PRO A 448 -17.85 20.42 -20.75
CA PRO A 448 -17.58 20.64 -22.19
C PRO A 448 -17.60 19.37 -23.06
N SER A 449 -17.63 18.18 -22.46
CA SER A 449 -17.71 16.89 -23.17
C SER A 449 -19.17 16.45 -23.31
N GLU A 450 -19.62 16.23 -24.55
CA GLU A 450 -21.01 15.83 -24.84
C GLU A 450 -21.26 14.32 -24.68
N GLU A 451 -20.21 13.48 -24.72
CA GLU A 451 -20.36 12.02 -24.75
C GLU A 451 -19.96 11.36 -23.42
N HIS A 452 -18.81 11.72 -22.84
CA HIS A 452 -18.29 11.06 -21.63
C HIS A 452 -18.05 12.04 -20.48
N ILE A 453 -18.36 11.57 -19.27
CA ILE A 453 -18.16 12.29 -18.00
C ILE A 453 -16.98 11.67 -17.26
N GLN A 454 -16.02 12.50 -16.86
CA GLN A 454 -14.89 12.13 -16.03
C GLN A 454 -14.75 13.09 -14.85
N GLY A 455 -14.29 12.59 -13.71
CA GLY A 455 -14.21 13.35 -12.47
C GLY A 455 -15.58 13.88 -12.02
N ALA A 456 -15.59 15.08 -11.44
CA ALA A 456 -16.81 15.69 -10.91
C ALA A 456 -17.62 16.46 -11.97
N ALA A 457 -18.89 16.11 -12.12
CA ALA A 457 -19.84 16.76 -13.02
C ALA A 457 -21.04 17.35 -12.26
N VAL A 458 -21.40 18.58 -12.62
CA VAL A 458 -22.62 19.23 -12.17
C VAL A 458 -23.72 18.97 -13.18
N ILE A 459 -24.80 18.33 -12.71
CA ILE A 459 -25.96 17.95 -13.51
C ILE A 459 -27.19 18.66 -12.94
N ARG A 460 -28.00 19.26 -13.80
CA ARG A 460 -29.23 19.96 -13.42
C ARG A 460 -30.43 19.23 -13.98
N PHE A 461 -31.54 19.24 -13.26
CA PHE A 461 -32.84 18.81 -13.77
C PHE A 461 -33.94 19.61 -13.09
N SER A 462 -35.16 19.53 -13.61
CA SER A 462 -36.30 20.18 -12.98
C SER A 462 -37.50 19.25 -12.89
N ALA A 463 -38.22 19.38 -11.79
CA ALA A 463 -39.40 18.57 -11.50
C ALA A 463 -40.55 19.45 -10.98
N ARG A 464 -41.75 18.88 -10.97
CA ARG A 464 -42.97 19.38 -10.33
C ARG A 464 -43.41 18.37 -9.28
N GLY A 465 -43.96 18.82 -8.17
CA GLY A 465 -44.51 17.92 -7.17
C GLY A 465 -44.79 18.61 -5.85
N ASN A 466 -45.62 17.95 -5.04
CA ASN A 466 -46.22 18.55 -3.84
C ASN A 466 -45.65 17.97 -2.53
N LEU A 467 -44.67 17.06 -2.63
CA LEU A 467 -44.01 16.46 -1.46
C LEU A 467 -42.77 17.26 -1.08
N ASP A 468 -42.43 17.29 0.20
CA ASP A 468 -41.32 18.09 0.74
C ASP A 468 -39.96 17.38 0.71
N VAL A 469 -39.93 16.10 0.32
CA VAL A 469 -38.69 15.33 0.13
C VAL A 469 -38.67 14.79 -1.29
N LEU A 470 -37.68 15.21 -2.06
CA LEU A 470 -37.44 14.69 -3.40
C LEU A 470 -36.64 13.40 -3.31
N HIS A 471 -37.21 12.32 -3.83
CA HIS A 471 -36.53 11.04 -4.02
C HIS A 471 -36.13 10.90 -5.49
N ALA A 472 -34.91 10.43 -5.74
CA ALA A 472 -34.43 10.14 -7.08
C ALA A 472 -33.54 8.90 -7.09
N SER A 473 -33.51 8.22 -8.23
CA SER A 473 -32.58 7.13 -8.53
C SER A 473 -31.82 7.48 -9.79
N LEU A 474 -30.50 7.61 -9.67
CA LEU A 474 -29.62 7.84 -10.80
C LEU A 474 -28.95 6.53 -11.18
N ARG A 475 -29.17 6.07 -12.41
CA ARG A 475 -28.42 4.95 -12.97
C ARG A 475 -27.14 5.46 -13.61
N VAL A 476 -26.01 4.87 -13.24
CA VAL A 476 -24.68 5.19 -13.76
C VAL A 476 -24.02 3.91 -14.24
N GLN A 477 -23.48 3.89 -15.45
CA GLN A 477 -22.56 2.85 -15.89
C GLN A 477 -21.14 3.43 -15.92
N LEU A 478 -20.20 2.71 -15.31
CA LEU A 478 -18.78 3.06 -15.33
C LEU A 478 -18.05 2.16 -16.30
N CYS A 479 -17.19 2.75 -17.12
CA CYS A 479 -16.30 2.02 -18.03
C CYS A 479 -14.88 2.57 -17.96
N ASP A 480 -13.91 1.70 -18.21
CA ASP A 480 -12.52 2.08 -18.47
C ASP A 480 -12.17 1.78 -19.94
N SER A 481 -10.87 1.73 -20.27
CA SER A 481 -10.42 1.44 -21.62
C SER A 481 -10.57 -0.02 -22.06
N LEU A 482 -10.94 -0.93 -21.14
CA LEU A 482 -10.98 -2.37 -21.36
C LEU A 482 -12.40 -2.94 -21.25
N ALA A 483 -13.21 -2.44 -20.32
CA ALA A 483 -14.53 -2.99 -20.05
C ALA A 483 -15.50 -1.99 -19.40
N CYS A 484 -16.78 -2.32 -19.50
CA CYS A 484 -17.86 -1.67 -18.77
C CYS A 484 -18.32 -2.51 -17.59
N LEU A 485 -18.52 -1.86 -16.44
CA LEU A 485 -19.09 -2.47 -15.26
C LEU A 485 -20.62 -2.60 -15.38
N PRO A 486 -21.24 -3.52 -14.62
CA PRO A 486 -22.70 -3.53 -14.48
C PRO A 486 -23.22 -2.17 -14.04
N PRO A 487 -24.38 -1.71 -14.56
CA PRO A 487 -24.94 -0.42 -14.18
C PRO A 487 -25.29 -0.38 -12.70
N GLN A 488 -24.90 0.71 -12.06
CA GLN A 488 -25.10 0.98 -10.65
C GLN A 488 -26.27 1.95 -10.47
N ILE A 489 -27.02 1.82 -9.37
CA ILE A 489 -28.16 2.69 -9.06
C ILE A 489 -27.85 3.44 -7.77
N LEU A 490 -27.71 4.76 -7.87
CA LEU A 490 -27.54 5.65 -6.73
C LEU A 490 -28.92 6.13 -6.27
N THR A 491 -29.32 5.74 -5.05
CA THR A 491 -30.56 6.24 -4.43
C THR A 491 -30.28 7.54 -3.69
N LEU A 492 -30.98 8.58 -4.08
CA LEU A 492 -30.76 9.95 -3.64
C LEU A 492 -32.02 10.50 -2.99
N ARG A 493 -31.85 11.32 -1.96
CA ARG A 493 -32.94 12.02 -1.29
C ARG A 493 -32.48 13.40 -0.86
N CYS A 494 -33.38 14.37 -0.97
CA CYS A 494 -33.12 15.72 -0.50
C CYS A 494 -34.41 16.34 0.04
N ALA A 495 -34.33 16.99 1.21
CA ALA A 495 -35.42 17.84 1.69
C ALA A 495 -35.45 19.13 0.85
N LEU A 496 -36.62 19.49 0.35
CA LEU A 496 -36.79 20.69 -0.48
C LEU A 496 -36.72 21.93 0.39
N THR A 497 -35.82 22.83 0.04
CA THR A 497 -35.83 24.17 0.60
C THR A 497 -36.83 25.04 -0.17
N THR A 498 -37.71 25.72 0.56
CA THR A 498 -38.57 26.77 -0.01
C THR A 498 -37.77 28.07 -0.06
N ALA A 499 -37.62 28.64 -1.25
CA ALA A 499 -36.93 29.91 -1.47
C ALA A 499 -37.94 31.06 -1.62
#